data_AF-A0A2E9BQW4-F1
#
_entry.id   AF-A0A2E9BQW4-F1
#
_cell.length_a   1.000
_cell.length_b   1.000
_cell.length_c   1.000
_cell.angle_alpha   90.00
_cell.angle_beta   90.00
_cell.angle_gamma   90.00
#
_symmetry.space_group_name_H-M   'P 1'
#
loop_
_entity.id
_entity.type
_entity.pdbx_description
1 polymer ?
#
loop_
_entity_poly.entity_id
_entity_poly.type
_entity_poly.pdbx_seq_one_letter_code
_entity_poly.pdbx_strand_id
1 'polypeptide(L)'
;MALLDWIAVALIVVSMLFGLVRGLVFEVISLVGWVVAFVVAQWFASDVAAWLPAGDPQASWRYPLAFVLLFVAVAFGVGLVAALTRKLIAAVGLRPVDRILGGAFGAARGAVALLVLAVVVHLLALSDSAWWHESRSAVVLDAALQSLKPALPEKLASYLP
;
A
#
# COMPACT_ATOMS: atom_id res chain seq x y z
N MET A 1 -19.98 -20.70 -4.11
CA MET A 1 -18.88 -19.74 -3.93
C MET A 1 -19.06 -18.72 -5.03
N ALA A 2 -19.43 -17.50 -4.67
CA ALA A 2 -19.64 -16.42 -5.63
C ALA A 2 -18.30 -16.05 -6.30
N LEU A 3 -18.34 -15.34 -7.44
CA LEU A 3 -17.14 -14.85 -8.13
C LEU A 3 -16.22 -14.06 -7.20
N LEU A 4 -16.82 -13.27 -6.30
CA LEU A 4 -16.09 -12.47 -5.31
C LEU A 4 -15.27 -13.34 -4.34
N ASP A 5 -15.76 -14.52 -3.95
CA ASP A 5 -15.02 -15.42 -3.05
C ASP A 5 -13.71 -15.89 -3.71
N TRP A 6 -13.74 -16.19 -5.01
CA TRP A 6 -12.55 -16.56 -5.77
C TRP A 6 -11.58 -15.39 -5.94
N ILE A 7 -12.09 -14.18 -6.17
CA ILE A 7 -11.28 -12.96 -6.24
C ILE A 7 -10.60 -12.72 -4.88
N ALA A 8 -11.34 -12.86 -3.78
CA ALA A 8 -10.82 -12.67 -2.43
C ALA A 8 -9.69 -13.66 -2.12
N VAL A 9 -9.92 -14.96 -2.39
CA VAL A 9 -8.90 -15.99 -2.20
C VAL A 9 -7.68 -15.72 -3.08
N ALA A 10 -7.88 -15.43 -4.36
CA ALA A 10 -6.78 -15.14 -5.28
C ALA A 10 -5.96 -13.93 -4.80
N LEU A 11 -6.60 -12.85 -4.37
CA LEU A 11 -5.93 -11.65 -3.90
C LEU A 11 -5.09 -11.92 -2.64
N ILE A 12 -5.66 -12.64 -1.66
CA ILE A 12 -4.96 -13.02 -0.43
C ILE A 12 -3.77 -13.91 -0.75
N VAL A 13 -3.97 -14.96 -1.55
CA VAL A 13 -2.91 -15.91 -1.91
C VAL A 13 -1.80 -15.22 -2.68
N VAL A 14 -2.13 -14.42 -3.70
CA VAL A 14 -1.13 -13.68 -4.47
C VAL A 14 -0.37 -12.72 -3.57
N SER A 15 -1.05 -11.96 -2.71
CA SER A 15 -0.40 -11.04 -1.78
C SER A 15 0.51 -11.75 -0.78
N MET A 16 0.07 -12.90 -0.24
CA MET A 16 0.85 -13.76 0.64
C MET A 16 2.08 -14.35 -0.08
N LEU A 17 1.94 -14.81 -1.32
CA LEU A 17 3.06 -15.33 -2.12
C LEU A 17 4.09 -14.24 -2.40
N PHE A 18 3.66 -13.02 -2.73
CA PHE A 18 4.57 -11.88 -2.85
C PHE A 18 5.33 -11.63 -1.54
N GLY A 19 4.64 -11.68 -0.40
CA GLY A 19 5.23 -11.55 0.92
C GLY A 19 6.22 -12.68 1.26
N LEU A 20 5.92 -13.93 0.90
CA LEU A 20 6.82 -15.07 1.07
C LEU A 20 8.09 -14.95 0.21
N VAL A 21 7.96 -14.41 -1.01
CA VAL A 21 9.11 -14.21 -1.91
C VAL A 21 9.96 -13.03 -1.46
N ARG A 22 9.32 -11.91 -1.10
CA ARG A 22 10.00 -10.66 -0.72
C ARG A 22 10.51 -10.68 0.71
N GLY A 23 9.80 -11.26 1.66
CA GLY A 23 10.13 -11.23 3.09
C GLY A 23 9.64 -9.95 3.77
N LEU A 24 9.35 -10.06 5.07
CA LEU A 24 8.74 -8.99 5.87
C LEU A 24 9.59 -7.71 5.85
N VAL A 25 10.88 -7.84 6.17
CA VAL A 25 11.73 -6.67 6.39
C VAL A 25 11.86 -5.85 5.12
N PHE A 26 11.95 -6.51 3.96
CA PHE A 26 11.99 -5.82 2.68
C PHE A 26 10.67 -5.07 2.41
N GLU A 27 9.53 -5.68 2.69
CA GLU A 27 8.23 -5.03 2.49
C GLU A 27 8.02 -3.84 3.41
N VAL A 28 8.38 -3.97 4.70
CA VAL A 28 8.27 -2.87 5.68
C VAL A 28 9.20 -1.72 5.33
N ILE A 29 10.48 -1.99 5.03
CA ILE A 29 11.43 -0.94 4.63
C ILE A 29 10.96 -0.26 3.35
N SER A 30 10.44 -1.02 2.39
CA SER A 30 9.93 -0.45 1.14
C SER A 30 8.73 0.45 1.39
N LEU A 31 7.78 0.03 2.23
CA LEU A 31 6.58 0.81 2.56
C LEU A 31 6.95 2.10 3.31
N VAL A 32 7.79 1.99 4.34
CA VAL A 32 8.31 3.16 5.06
C VAL A 32 9.12 4.05 4.12
N GLY A 33 9.88 3.46 3.20
CA GLY A 33 10.67 4.16 2.20
C GLY A 33 9.83 5.04 1.28
N TRP A 34 8.67 4.56 0.84
CA TRP A 34 7.72 5.36 0.07
C TRP A 34 7.21 6.57 0.86
N VAL A 35 6.87 6.40 2.14
CA VAL A 35 6.44 7.49 3.02
C VAL A 35 7.57 8.50 3.24
N VAL A 36 8.77 8.03 3.56
CA VAL A 36 9.95 8.88 3.74
C VAL A 36 10.28 9.64 2.47
N ALA A 37 10.26 8.97 1.30
CA ALA A 37 10.48 9.62 0.01
C ALA A 37 9.46 10.71 -0.26
N PHE A 38 8.18 10.47 0.03
CA PHE A 38 7.13 11.47 -0.12
C PHE A 38 7.31 12.66 0.83
N VAL A 39 7.58 12.42 2.11
CA VAL A 39 7.79 13.49 3.11
C VAL A 39 9.01 14.34 2.76
N VAL A 40 10.14 13.70 2.41
CA VAL A 40 11.35 14.41 1.99
C VAL A 40 11.09 15.19 0.71
N ALA A 41 10.46 14.59 -0.29
CA ALA A 41 10.08 15.30 -1.51
C ALA A 41 9.21 16.52 -1.21
N GLN A 42 8.20 16.37 -0.34
CA GLN A 42 7.28 17.45 0.02
C GLN A 42 7.98 18.61 0.75
N TRP A 43 8.98 18.33 1.59
CA TRP A 43 9.67 19.38 2.36
C TRP A 43 10.76 20.09 1.57
N PHE A 44 11.50 19.37 0.72
CA PHE A 44 12.68 19.94 0.05
C PHE A 44 12.50 20.17 -1.45
N ALA A 45 11.34 19.84 -2.05
CA ALA A 45 11.08 20.11 -3.47
C ALA A 45 11.23 21.59 -3.83
N SER A 46 10.81 22.51 -2.95
CA SER A 46 10.94 23.95 -3.17
C SER A 46 12.41 24.39 -3.27
N ASP A 47 13.27 23.89 -2.38
CA ASP A 47 14.69 24.21 -2.37
C ASP A 47 15.39 23.65 -3.63
N VAL A 48 15.09 22.39 -3.98
CA VAL A 48 15.63 21.75 -5.18
C VAL A 48 15.13 22.45 -6.45
N ALA A 49 13.87 22.89 -6.47
CA ALA A 49 13.30 23.63 -7.60
C ALA A 49 14.04 24.94 -7.88
N ALA A 50 14.57 25.61 -6.84
CA ALA A 50 15.36 26.83 -6.98
C ALA A 50 16.70 26.57 -7.68
N TRP A 51 17.28 25.37 -7.53
CA TRP A 51 18.54 24.98 -8.18
C TRP A 51 18.37 24.53 -9.64
N LEU A 52 17.14 24.22 -10.07
CA LEU A 52 16.91 23.82 -11.46
C LEU A 52 17.17 25.01 -12.41
N PRO A 53 18.07 24.85 -13.40
CA PRO A 53 18.33 25.88 -14.39
C PRO A 53 17.10 26.02 -15.30
N ALA A 54 16.41 27.14 -15.19
CA ALA A 54 15.31 27.51 -16.06
C ALA A 54 15.37 29.01 -16.32
N GLY A 55 15.29 29.40 -17.59
CA GLY A 55 15.31 30.82 -17.98
C GLY A 55 14.15 31.64 -17.40
N ASP A 56 13.06 30.99 -16.98
CA ASP A 56 11.93 31.62 -16.30
C ASP A 56 11.89 31.24 -14.80
N PRO A 57 12.08 32.21 -13.89
CA PRO A 57 11.92 32.03 -12.44
C PRO A 57 10.55 31.49 -12.00
N GLN A 58 9.47 31.68 -12.78
CA GLN A 58 8.10 31.33 -12.41
C GLN A 58 7.56 30.07 -13.08
N ALA A 59 8.42 29.26 -13.72
CA ALA A 59 7.92 28.15 -14.51
C ALA A 59 7.22 27.08 -13.64
N SER A 60 5.92 26.87 -13.88
CA SER A 60 5.04 25.99 -13.07
C SER A 60 5.47 24.51 -13.04
N TRP A 61 6.36 24.09 -13.95
CA TRP A 61 6.88 22.72 -14.02
C TRP A 61 8.06 22.45 -13.07
N ARG A 62 8.70 23.50 -12.50
CA ARG A 62 9.91 23.35 -11.68
C ARG A 62 9.65 22.59 -10.39
N TYR A 63 8.61 22.96 -9.66
CA TYR A 63 8.27 22.30 -8.40
C TYR A 63 7.87 20.83 -8.61
N PRO A 64 6.95 20.48 -9.53
CA PRO A 64 6.63 19.08 -9.82
C PRO A 64 7.84 18.26 -10.25
N LEU A 65 8.73 18.82 -11.08
CA LEU A 65 9.94 18.11 -11.50
C LEU A 65 10.91 17.89 -10.35
N ALA A 66 11.17 18.91 -9.53
CA ALA A 66 12.01 18.80 -8.34
C ALA A 66 11.47 17.79 -7.33
N PHE A 67 10.15 17.78 -7.11
CA PHE A 67 9.47 16.79 -6.29
C PHE A 67 9.71 15.37 -6.79
N VAL A 68 9.48 15.13 -8.09
CA VAL A 68 9.67 13.79 -8.69
C VAL A 68 11.13 13.36 -8.61
N LEU A 69 12.08 14.24 -8.91
CA LEU A 69 13.51 13.94 -8.84
C LEU A 69 13.92 13.54 -7.41
N LEU A 70 13.50 14.33 -6.43
CA LEU A 70 13.82 14.07 -5.03
C LEU A 70 13.15 12.81 -4.51
N PHE A 71 11.88 12.60 -4.87
CA PHE A 71 11.14 11.39 -4.54
C PHE A 71 11.87 10.14 -5.06
N VAL A 72 12.26 10.13 -6.34
CA VAL A 72 12.97 9.01 -6.97
C VAL A 72 14.34 8.81 -6.33
N ALA A 73 15.09 9.87 -6.06
CA ALA A 73 16.40 9.78 -5.42
C ALA A 73 16.32 9.13 -4.03
N VAL A 74 15.37 9.57 -3.19
CA VAL A 74 15.17 9.01 -1.85
C VAL A 74 14.65 7.58 -1.92
N ALA A 75 13.66 7.30 -2.77
CA ALA A 75 13.12 5.95 -2.96
C ALA A 75 14.20 4.96 -3.43
N PHE A 76 15.08 5.40 -4.33
CA PHE A 76 16.23 4.61 -4.76
C PHE A 76 17.22 4.34 -3.62
N GLY A 77 17.55 5.37 -2.83
CA GLY A 77 18.40 5.23 -1.65
C GLY A 77 17.84 4.25 -0.63
N VAL A 78 16.54 4.33 -0.31
CA VAL A 78 15.89 3.36 0.59
C VAL A 78 15.86 1.97 -0.03
N GLY A 79 15.65 1.84 -1.35
CA GLY A 79 15.74 0.56 -2.06
C GLY A 79 17.11 -0.10 -1.91
N LEU A 80 18.20 0.68 -1.95
CA LEU A 80 19.55 0.19 -1.71
C LEU A 80 19.70 -0.31 -0.26
N VAL A 81 19.22 0.45 0.72
CA VAL A 81 19.22 0.03 2.13
C VAL A 81 18.44 -1.28 2.31
N ALA A 82 17.24 -1.39 1.73
CA ALA A 82 16.44 -2.60 1.78
C ALA A 82 17.17 -3.81 1.18
N ALA A 83 17.89 -3.61 0.07
CA ALA A 83 18.68 -4.66 -0.56
C ALA A 83 19.86 -5.12 0.31
N LEU A 84 20.53 -4.19 1.00
CA LEU A 84 21.59 -4.52 1.96
C LEU A 84 21.05 -5.26 3.18
N THR A 85 19.93 -4.80 3.76
CA THR A 85 19.29 -5.46 4.90
C THR A 85 18.87 -6.89 4.56
N ARG A 86 18.36 -7.13 3.34
CA ARG A 86 18.06 -8.49 2.87
C ARG A 86 19.30 -9.39 2.89
N LYS A 87 20.47 -8.88 2.49
CA LYS A 87 21.73 -9.65 2.54
C LYS A 87 22.16 -9.94 3.99
N LEU A 88 22.00 -8.98 4.89
CA LEU A 88 22.29 -9.17 6.31
C LEU A 88 21.40 -10.25 6.95
N ILE A 89 20.09 -10.22 6.68
CA ILE A 89 19.15 -11.24 7.16
C ILE A 89 19.55 -12.63 6.65
N ALA A 90 19.97 -12.71 5.39
CA ALA A 90 20.45 -13.97 4.81
C ALA A 90 21.75 -14.44 5.48
N ALA A 91 22.68 -13.53 5.77
CA ALA A 91 23.95 -13.85 6.44
C ALA A 91 23.77 -14.39 7.86
N VAL A 92 22.76 -13.91 8.60
CA VAL A 92 22.44 -14.37 9.97
C VAL A 92 21.54 -15.62 9.95
N GLY A 93 21.14 -16.12 8.77
CA GLY A 93 20.31 -17.33 8.63
C GLY A 93 18.82 -17.13 8.94
N LEU A 94 18.37 -15.89 9.16
CA LEU A 94 16.97 -15.56 9.50
C LEU A 94 16.04 -15.51 8.29
N ARG A 95 16.51 -15.89 7.10
CA ARG A 95 15.77 -15.85 5.84
C ARG A 95 14.44 -16.63 5.86
N PRO A 96 14.33 -17.84 6.46
CA PRO A 96 13.04 -18.54 6.51
C PRO A 96 12.00 -17.80 7.36
N VAL A 97 12.43 -17.25 8.51
CA VAL A 97 11.56 -16.49 9.43
C VAL A 97 11.07 -15.21 8.76
N ASP A 98 11.97 -14.45 8.15
CA ASP A 98 11.64 -13.23 7.39
C ASP A 98 10.62 -13.50 6.27
N ARG A 99 10.75 -14.64 5.57
CA ARG A 99 9.80 -15.04 4.52
C ARG A 99 8.44 -15.40 5.08
N ILE A 100 8.37 -16.25 6.12
CA ILE A 100 7.09 -16.65 6.72
C ILE A 100 6.33 -15.43 7.26
N LEU A 101 7.04 -14.55 7.98
CA LEU A 101 6.47 -13.29 8.45
C LEU A 101 6.04 -12.38 7.29
N GLY A 102 6.81 -12.38 6.19
CA GLY A 102 6.42 -11.70 4.95
C GLY A 102 5.12 -12.27 4.38
N GLY A 103 4.94 -13.58 4.39
CA GLY A 103 3.67 -14.22 4.00
C GLY A 103 2.49 -13.76 4.85
N ALA A 104 2.66 -13.72 6.18
CA ALA A 104 1.63 -13.23 7.10
C ALA A 104 1.29 -11.74 6.86
N PHE A 105 2.32 -10.89 6.67
CA PHE A 105 2.13 -9.49 6.31
C PHE A 105 1.44 -9.34 4.94
N GLY A 106 1.81 -10.17 3.96
CA GLY A 106 1.18 -10.25 2.66
C GLY A 106 -0.31 -10.61 2.77
N ALA A 107 -0.67 -11.56 3.61
CA ALA A 107 -2.07 -11.90 3.88
C ALA A 107 -2.82 -10.72 4.51
N ALA A 108 -2.25 -10.05 5.51
CA ALA A 108 -2.83 -8.85 6.13
C ALA A 108 -3.02 -7.72 5.11
N ARG A 109 -2.02 -7.45 4.26
CA ARG A 109 -2.10 -6.48 3.16
C ARG A 109 -3.20 -6.83 2.16
N GLY A 110 -3.34 -8.12 1.83
CA GLY A 110 -4.43 -8.60 0.96
C GLY A 110 -5.79 -8.36 1.60
N ALA A 111 -5.94 -8.57 2.91
CA ALA A 111 -7.17 -8.29 3.64
C ALA A 111 -7.50 -6.79 3.64
N VAL A 112 -6.51 -5.93 3.86
CA VAL A 112 -6.67 -4.47 3.73
C VAL A 112 -7.10 -4.08 2.32
N ALA A 113 -6.53 -4.69 1.27
CA ALA A 113 -6.92 -4.43 -0.11
C ALA A 113 -8.38 -4.85 -0.38
N LEU A 114 -8.86 -5.96 0.20
CA LEU A 114 -10.26 -6.36 0.13
C LEU A 114 -11.18 -5.40 0.89
N LEU A 115 -10.76 -4.87 2.04
CA LEU A 115 -11.52 -3.85 2.75
C LEU A 115 -11.65 -2.57 1.93
N VAL A 116 -10.57 -2.13 1.28
CA VAL A 116 -10.63 -0.98 0.36
C VAL A 116 -11.59 -1.26 -0.80
N LEU A 117 -11.56 -2.47 -1.38
CA LEU A 117 -12.52 -2.87 -2.41
C LEU A 117 -13.97 -2.80 -1.88
N ALA A 118 -14.21 -3.30 -0.68
CA ALA A 118 -15.53 -3.26 -0.06
C ALA A 118 -16.03 -1.83 0.18
N VAL A 119 -15.15 -0.93 0.63
CA VAL A 119 -15.47 0.52 0.73
C VAL A 119 -15.86 1.07 -0.64
N VAL A 120 -15.10 0.78 -1.70
CA VAL A 120 -15.40 1.25 -3.06
C VAL A 120 -16.74 0.71 -3.56
N VAL A 121 -17.05 -0.56 -3.31
CA VAL A 121 -18.34 -1.17 -3.68
C VAL A 121 -19.51 -0.44 -3.03
N HIS A 122 -19.40 -0.14 -1.73
CA HIS A 122 -20.41 0.62 -0.99
C HIS A 122 -20.54 2.06 -1.48
N LEU A 123 -19.42 2.74 -1.74
CA LEU A 123 -19.43 4.09 -2.30
C LEU A 123 -20.07 4.17 -3.68
N LEU A 124 -20.00 3.08 -4.46
CA LEU A 124 -20.62 2.96 -5.78
C LEU A 124 -22.05 2.39 -5.74
N ALA A 125 -22.62 2.14 -4.55
CA ALA A 125 -23.93 1.50 -4.36
C ALA A 125 -24.07 0.15 -5.11
N LEU A 126 -22.98 -0.63 -5.20
CA LEU A 126 -22.95 -1.93 -5.86
C LEU A 126 -23.19 -3.10 -4.88
N SER A 127 -23.35 -2.82 -3.59
CA SER A 127 -23.57 -3.80 -2.53
C SER A 127 -24.90 -4.57 -2.66
N ASP A 128 -25.91 -3.99 -3.32
CA ASP A 128 -27.23 -4.63 -3.51
C ASP A 128 -27.25 -5.70 -4.61
N SER A 129 -26.13 -5.90 -5.29
CA SER A 129 -26.01 -6.87 -6.37
C SER A 129 -25.98 -8.32 -5.87
N ALA A 130 -26.48 -9.24 -6.70
CA ALA A 130 -26.49 -10.67 -6.39
C ALA A 130 -25.09 -11.24 -6.10
N TRP A 131 -24.06 -10.77 -6.83
CA TRP A 131 -22.69 -11.23 -6.64
C TRP A 131 -22.06 -10.82 -5.30
N TRP A 132 -22.55 -9.74 -4.68
CA TRP A 132 -22.16 -9.31 -3.34
C TRP A 132 -22.92 -10.13 -2.28
N HIS A 133 -24.24 -10.18 -2.38
CA HIS A 133 -25.10 -10.87 -1.40
C HIS A 133 -24.85 -12.39 -1.31
N GLU A 134 -24.52 -13.05 -2.43
CA GLU A 134 -24.22 -14.48 -2.45
C GLU A 134 -22.81 -14.84 -1.92
N SER A 135 -21.95 -13.84 -1.70
CA SER A 135 -20.56 -14.04 -1.31
C SER A 135 -20.39 -14.12 0.20
N ARG A 136 -19.67 -15.17 0.66
CA ARG A 136 -19.27 -15.27 2.07
C ARG A 136 -18.22 -14.22 2.42
N SER A 137 -17.34 -13.89 1.47
CA SER A 137 -16.32 -12.86 1.67
C SER A 137 -16.93 -11.48 1.87
N ALA A 138 -18.01 -11.13 1.15
CA ALA A 138 -18.76 -9.89 1.38
C ALA A 138 -19.26 -9.78 2.83
N VAL A 139 -19.89 -10.83 3.37
CA VAL A 139 -20.37 -10.83 4.77
C VAL A 139 -19.25 -10.56 5.78
N VAL A 140 -18.08 -11.18 5.58
CA VAL A 140 -16.92 -10.96 6.46
C VAL A 140 -16.38 -9.54 6.31
N LEU A 141 -16.32 -9.02 5.09
CA LEU A 141 -15.87 -7.65 4.82
C LEU A 141 -16.82 -6.62 5.42
N ASP A 142 -18.13 -6.82 5.33
CA ASP A 142 -19.13 -5.91 5.89
C ASP A 142 -19.08 -5.89 7.42
N ALA A 143 -18.93 -7.06 8.05
CA ALA A 143 -18.73 -7.13 9.51
C ALA A 143 -17.43 -6.44 9.96
N ALA A 144 -16.36 -6.56 9.18
CA ALA A 144 -15.10 -5.86 9.45
C ALA A 144 -15.24 -4.34 9.24
N LEU A 145 -15.98 -3.90 8.22
CA LEU A 145 -16.29 -2.48 7.99
C LEU A 145 -17.11 -1.89 9.13
N GLN A 146 -18.12 -2.61 9.64
CA GLN A 146 -18.91 -2.20 10.81
C GLN A 146 -18.03 -1.98 12.05
N SER A 147 -17.06 -2.87 12.25
CA SER A 147 -16.09 -2.73 13.35
C SER A 147 -15.16 -1.53 13.15
N LEU A 148 -14.91 -1.13 11.91
CA LEU A 148 -14.03 -0.02 11.55
C LEU A 148 -14.74 1.34 11.46
N LYS A 149 -16.08 1.36 11.34
CA LYS A 149 -16.92 2.59 11.28
C LYS A 149 -16.54 3.65 12.32
N PRO A 150 -16.29 3.33 13.61
CA PRO A 150 -15.95 4.35 14.62
C PRO A 150 -14.63 5.08 14.34
N ALA A 151 -13.73 4.49 13.56
CA ALA A 151 -12.44 5.08 13.20
C ALA A 151 -12.49 5.88 11.89
N LEU A 152 -13.62 5.85 11.18
CA LEU A 152 -13.77 6.49 9.87
C LEU A 152 -14.37 7.90 9.99
N PRO A 153 -14.03 8.82 9.07
CA PRO A 153 -14.69 10.11 8.96
C PRO A 153 -16.21 9.95 8.76
N GLU A 154 -17.01 10.82 9.38
CA GLU A 154 -18.48 10.73 9.35
C GLU A 154 -19.05 10.61 7.92
N LYS A 155 -18.45 11.34 6.96
CA LYS A 155 -18.84 11.30 5.54
C LYS A 155 -18.64 9.94 4.88
N LEU A 156 -17.67 9.14 5.32
CA LEU A 156 -17.45 7.79 4.80
C LEU A 156 -18.32 6.79 5.54
N ALA A 157 -18.47 6.97 6.86
CA ALA A 157 -19.28 6.10 7.70
C ALA A 157 -20.76 6.04 7.24
N SER A 158 -21.31 7.11 6.66
CA SER A 158 -22.69 7.14 6.15
C SER A 158 -22.95 6.25 4.93
N TYR A 159 -21.92 5.86 4.18
CA TYR A 159 -22.06 5.00 3.00
C TYR A 159 -21.80 3.51 3.30
N LEU A 160 -21.35 3.18 4.51
CA LEU A 160 -20.95 1.83 4.89
C LEU A 160 -22.09 1.09 5.64
N PRO A 161 -22.14 -0.25 5.57
CA PRO A 161 -23.23 -1.06 6.12
C PRO A 161 -23.18 -1.11 7.63
#